data_AF-A0AAE3TLX7-F1
#
_entry.id   AF-A0AAE3TLX7-F1
#
_cell.length_a   1.000
_cell.length_b   1.000
_cell.length_c   1.000
_cell.angle_alpha   90.00
_cell.angle_beta   90.00
_cell.angle_gamma   90.00
#
_symmetry.space_group_name_H-M   'P 1'
#
loop_
_entity.id
_entity.type
_entity.pdbx_description
1 polymer ?
#
loop_
_entity_poly.entity_id
_entity_poly.type
_entity_poly.pdbx_seq_one_letter_code
_entity_poly.pdbx_strand_id
1 'polypeptide(L)'
;MTDDATRAFVPGHVTGFFSVERADDPTKTGSRGAGLALSDGVTVAVEPTTDESTIWLDGSTIEMDAVETVLDALGVRATVRAETDLPLGSGFGVSGAMALGTALAANEAFGRALSENELVTVAHGAEVQAGSGLGDVVAQSRGGAAIRLEPGGPQHNTLDGIPARRRVEYCTFGELATADVITGDTETLSAAGERALSSLVGDPTMETFMTASRRFAREAGILTPGIRSVVEDVADAGGTASMAMLGETVFALGSGLSDAGYDAAVCEIDPAGARLRPE
;
A
#
# COMPACT_ATOMS: atom_id res chain seq x y z
N MET A 1 2.25 -4.81 24.79
CA MET A 1 0.84 -4.94 24.40
C MET A 1 0.16 -5.86 25.39
N THR A 2 -1.08 -5.59 25.80
CA THR A 2 -1.87 -6.51 26.63
C THR A 2 -2.35 -7.69 25.76
N ASP A 3 -2.66 -8.82 26.40
CA ASP A 3 -3.17 -10.02 25.72
C ASP A 3 -4.61 -9.82 25.17
N ASP A 4 -5.37 -8.88 25.73
CA ASP A 4 -6.79 -8.66 25.39
C ASP A 4 -7.03 -7.68 24.24
N ALA A 5 -5.97 -7.12 23.63
CA ALA A 5 -6.14 -6.15 22.54
C ALA A 5 -6.53 -6.87 21.24
N THR A 6 -7.59 -6.40 20.58
CA THR A 6 -7.99 -6.90 19.27
C THR A 6 -6.99 -6.47 18.20
N ARG A 7 -6.55 -7.41 17.36
CA ARG A 7 -5.47 -7.19 16.40
C ARG A 7 -5.89 -7.46 14.97
N ALA A 8 -5.38 -6.64 14.06
CA ALA A 8 -5.43 -6.87 12.62
C ALA A 8 -4.02 -6.82 12.05
N PHE A 9 -3.76 -7.63 11.04
CA PHE A 9 -2.58 -7.48 10.19
C PHE A 9 -3.00 -7.01 8.82
N VAL A 10 -2.26 -6.04 8.30
CA VAL A 10 -2.44 -5.51 6.96
C VAL A 10 -1.11 -5.57 6.23
N PRO A 11 -1.03 -6.22 5.05
CA PRO A 11 0.22 -6.31 4.30
C PRO A 11 0.72 -4.93 3.89
N GLY A 12 2.04 -4.76 3.84
CA GLY A 12 2.65 -3.66 3.11
C GLY A 12 2.25 -3.75 1.64
N HIS A 13 2.20 -2.62 0.94
CA HIS A 13 1.85 -2.59 -0.47
C HIS A 13 2.87 -1.76 -1.25
N VAL A 14 3.45 -2.38 -2.29
CA VAL A 14 4.31 -1.68 -3.25
C VAL A 14 3.55 -1.50 -4.56
N THR A 15 3.29 -0.24 -4.92
CA THR A 15 2.70 0.09 -6.22
C THR A 15 3.78 0.03 -7.30
N GLY A 16 3.53 -0.68 -8.41
CA GLY A 16 4.42 -0.71 -9.57
C GLY A 16 4.12 0.37 -10.60
N PHE A 17 2.84 0.69 -10.81
CA PHE A 17 2.39 1.81 -11.64
C PHE A 17 0.95 2.17 -11.28
N PHE A 18 0.54 3.40 -11.62
CA PHE A 18 -0.80 3.86 -11.34
C PHE A 18 -1.24 5.02 -12.25
N SER A 19 -2.56 5.22 -12.37
CA SER A 19 -3.15 6.48 -12.80
C SER A 19 -4.02 7.06 -11.70
N VAL A 20 -4.17 8.38 -11.68
CA VAL A 20 -4.97 9.11 -10.68
C VAL A 20 -6.31 9.49 -11.28
N GLU A 21 -7.38 9.19 -10.55
CA GLU A 21 -8.75 9.56 -10.91
C GLU A 21 -9.42 10.25 -9.72
N ARG A 22 -9.81 11.51 -9.91
CA ARG A 22 -10.43 12.33 -8.87
C ARG A 22 -11.92 12.50 -9.12
N ALA A 23 -12.68 12.46 -8.04
CA ALA A 23 -14.11 12.71 -7.99
C ALA A 23 -14.43 13.55 -6.73
N ASP A 24 -15.59 14.20 -6.71
CA ASP A 24 -16.05 14.98 -5.55
C ASP A 24 -16.26 14.10 -4.30
N ASP A 25 -16.56 12.82 -4.52
CA ASP A 25 -16.78 11.82 -3.47
C ASP A 25 -15.47 11.07 -3.19
N PRO A 26 -14.94 11.10 -1.94
CA PRO A 26 -13.69 10.42 -1.60
C PRO A 26 -13.77 8.90 -1.79
N THR A 27 -14.96 8.31 -1.74
CA THR A 27 -15.14 6.86 -1.98
C THR A 27 -15.04 6.49 -3.46
N LYS A 28 -15.21 7.47 -4.37
CA LYS A 28 -15.06 7.30 -5.82
C LYS A 28 -13.68 7.70 -6.32
N THR A 29 -13.05 8.67 -5.64
CA THR A 29 -11.65 9.03 -5.89
C THR A 29 -10.75 7.85 -5.62
N GLY A 30 -9.77 7.62 -6.49
CA GLY A 30 -8.78 6.57 -6.29
C GLY A 30 -7.83 6.46 -7.46
N SER A 31 -7.31 5.26 -7.67
CA SER A 31 -6.35 4.97 -8.71
C SER A 31 -6.65 3.67 -9.43
N ARG A 32 -6.29 3.64 -10.72
CA ARG A 32 -6.09 2.38 -11.45
C ARG A 32 -4.61 2.02 -11.42
N GLY A 33 -4.25 0.77 -11.65
CA GLY A 33 -2.84 0.35 -11.71
C GLY A 33 -2.61 -1.04 -11.14
N ALA A 34 -1.38 -1.34 -10.75
CA ALA A 34 -1.04 -2.64 -10.15
C ALA A 34 0.07 -2.51 -9.10
N GLY A 35 0.07 -3.46 -8.17
CA GLY A 35 1.05 -3.53 -7.10
C GLY A 35 1.06 -4.88 -6.40
N LEU A 36 1.95 -5.03 -5.42
CA LEU A 36 2.14 -6.28 -4.68
C LEU A 36 1.85 -6.04 -3.20
N ALA A 37 0.94 -6.82 -2.63
CA ALA A 37 0.82 -6.96 -1.19
C ALA A 37 1.95 -7.87 -0.68
N LEU A 38 2.68 -7.42 0.33
CA LEU A 38 3.85 -8.10 0.89
C LEU A 38 3.48 -8.89 2.14
N SER A 39 4.21 -9.97 2.42
CA SER A 39 4.09 -10.71 3.69
C SER A 39 4.56 -9.91 4.89
N ASP A 40 5.41 -8.91 4.65
CA ASP A 40 5.78 -7.90 5.62
C ASP A 40 4.71 -6.81 5.61
N GLY A 41 4.36 -6.27 6.77
CA GLY A 41 3.22 -5.38 6.89
C GLY A 41 3.09 -4.80 8.29
N VAL A 42 1.92 -4.24 8.56
CA VAL A 42 1.61 -3.56 9.81
C VAL A 42 0.68 -4.44 10.64
N THR A 43 1.05 -4.69 11.89
CA THR A 43 0.12 -5.26 12.87
C THR A 43 -0.45 -4.13 13.70
N VAL A 44 -1.76 -3.92 13.66
CA VAL A 44 -2.49 -2.88 14.41
C VAL A 44 -3.28 -3.54 15.53
N ALA A 45 -3.10 -3.03 16.75
CA ALA A 45 -3.86 -3.39 17.94
C ALA A 45 -4.74 -2.21 18.37
N VAL A 46 -6.00 -2.48 18.69
CA VAL A 46 -6.96 -1.46 19.12
C VAL A 46 -7.46 -1.82 20.52
N GLU A 47 -7.32 -0.88 21.44
CA GLU A 47 -7.82 -0.97 22.81
C GLU A 47 -8.83 0.16 23.07
N PRO A 48 -10.08 -0.14 23.48
CA PRO A 48 -11.04 0.89 23.86
C PRO A 48 -10.52 1.78 25.01
N THR A 49 -10.80 3.08 24.93
CA THR A 49 -10.46 4.03 26.00
C THR A 49 -11.61 5.01 26.27
N THR A 50 -11.64 5.55 27.48
CA THR A 50 -12.54 6.66 27.86
C THR A 50 -11.91 8.04 27.66
N ASP A 51 -10.59 8.09 27.48
CA ASP A 51 -9.82 9.30 27.22
C ASP A 51 -9.80 9.61 25.71
N GLU A 52 -9.07 10.66 25.30
CA GLU A 52 -8.85 10.95 23.88
C GLU A 52 -8.08 9.82 23.20
N SER A 53 -8.35 9.64 21.90
CA SER A 53 -7.66 8.63 21.09
C SER A 53 -6.17 8.93 21.01
N THR A 54 -5.33 7.89 21.04
CA THR A 54 -3.88 8.03 20.85
C THR A 54 -3.37 7.00 19.88
N ILE A 55 -2.43 7.38 19.01
CA ILE A 55 -1.89 6.54 17.96
C ILE A 55 -0.39 6.34 18.22
N TRP A 56 0.03 5.08 18.23
CA TRP A 56 1.42 4.69 18.44
C TRP A 56 1.92 3.85 17.27
N LEU A 57 3.12 4.15 16.80
CA LEU A 57 3.85 3.36 15.81
C LEU A 57 5.24 3.06 16.36
N ASP A 58 5.58 1.78 16.48
CA ASP A 58 6.87 1.28 16.97
C ASP A 58 7.30 1.93 18.31
N GLY A 59 6.32 2.09 19.22
CA GLY A 59 6.52 2.65 20.56
C GLY A 59 6.57 4.17 20.64
N SER A 60 6.42 4.88 19.53
CA SER A 60 6.37 6.35 19.49
C SER A 60 4.96 6.86 19.19
N THR A 61 4.52 7.92 19.86
CA THR A 61 3.25 8.59 19.54
C THR A 61 3.39 9.36 18.23
N ILE A 62 2.38 9.24 17.36
CA ILE A 62 2.31 9.94 16.08
C ILE A 62 0.92 10.51 15.85
N GLU A 63 0.82 11.52 14.98
CA GLU A 63 -0.45 12.00 14.44
C GLU A 63 -0.66 11.36 13.06
N MET A 64 -1.89 10.94 12.77
CA MET A 64 -2.20 10.32 11.48
C MET A 64 -3.69 10.51 11.14
N ASP A 65 -3.98 11.58 10.39
CA ASP A 65 -5.32 12.01 9.99
C ASP A 65 -6.21 10.87 9.46
N ALA A 66 -5.64 9.94 8.70
CA ALA A 66 -6.38 8.79 8.16
C ALA A 66 -6.89 7.86 9.28
N VAL A 67 -6.10 7.60 10.31
CA VAL A 67 -6.51 6.76 11.46
C VAL A 67 -7.53 7.49 12.33
N GLU A 68 -7.32 8.78 12.56
CA GLU A 68 -8.27 9.63 13.31
C GLU A 68 -9.63 9.66 12.60
N THR A 69 -9.64 9.88 11.29
CA THR A 69 -10.86 9.88 10.47
C THR A 69 -11.58 8.53 10.51
N VAL A 70 -10.85 7.40 10.55
CA VAL A 70 -11.44 6.07 10.72
C VAL A 70 -12.13 5.94 12.09
N LEU A 71 -11.46 6.34 13.18
CA LEU A 71 -12.04 6.27 14.52
C LEU A 71 -13.29 7.15 14.65
N ASP A 72 -13.26 8.35 14.08
CA ASP A 72 -14.38 9.28 14.03
C ASP A 72 -15.55 8.72 13.22
N ALA A 73 -15.28 8.14 12.04
CA ALA A 73 -16.31 7.52 11.20
C ALA A 73 -16.99 6.33 11.89
N LEU A 74 -16.24 5.58 12.70
CA LEU A 74 -16.77 4.48 13.52
C LEU A 74 -17.39 4.97 14.85
N GLY A 75 -17.24 6.25 15.20
CA GLY A 75 -17.75 6.86 16.43
C GLY A 75 -17.16 6.22 17.69
N VAL A 76 -15.87 5.92 17.69
CA VAL A 76 -15.15 5.25 18.79
C VAL A 76 -13.97 6.08 19.29
N ARG A 77 -13.53 5.83 20.53
CA ARG A 77 -12.27 6.33 21.07
C ARG A 77 -11.39 5.17 21.47
N ALA A 78 -10.16 5.14 20.97
CA ALA A 78 -9.27 4.01 21.17
C ALA A 78 -7.80 4.43 21.31
N THR A 79 -7.05 3.62 22.04
CA THR A 79 -5.60 3.59 21.88
C THR A 79 -5.27 2.64 20.74
N VAL A 80 -4.69 3.16 19.67
CA VAL A 80 -4.23 2.41 18.50
C VAL A 80 -2.73 2.23 18.64
N ARG A 81 -2.26 0.98 18.61
CA ARG A 81 -0.82 0.66 18.63
C ARG A 81 -0.48 -0.18 17.42
N ALA A 82 0.58 0.17 16.72
CA ALA A 82 1.03 -0.59 15.59
C ALA A 82 2.52 -0.87 15.62
N GLU A 83 2.87 -2.01 15.01
CA GLU A 83 4.23 -2.51 14.87
C GLU A 83 4.48 -2.88 13.40
N THR A 84 5.62 -2.47 12.86
CA THR A 84 6.00 -2.72 11.45
C THR A 84 7.52 -2.71 11.27
N ASP A 85 8.02 -3.61 10.42
CA ASP A 85 9.41 -3.56 9.95
C ASP A 85 9.58 -2.70 8.69
N LEU A 86 8.47 -2.19 8.14
CA LEU A 86 8.45 -1.35 6.94
C LEU A 86 8.63 0.13 7.29
N PRO A 87 9.57 0.85 6.63
CA PRO A 87 9.78 2.26 6.88
C PRO A 87 8.57 3.11 6.40
N LEU A 88 8.12 4.01 7.28
CA LEU A 88 7.09 5.00 6.98
C LEU A 88 7.59 5.97 5.88
N GLY A 89 6.70 6.39 4.96
CA GLY A 89 7.06 7.34 3.90
C GLY A 89 7.89 6.77 2.74
N SER A 90 8.15 5.46 2.74
CA SER A 90 9.00 4.80 1.73
C SER A 90 8.24 3.99 0.67
N GLY A 91 6.97 4.33 0.42
CA GLY A 91 6.18 3.72 -0.66
C GLY A 91 5.60 2.33 -0.36
N PHE A 92 5.49 1.96 0.93
CA PHE A 92 4.92 0.67 1.38
C PHE A 92 3.45 0.74 1.80
N GLY A 93 2.79 1.89 1.68
CA GLY A 93 1.39 2.04 2.07
C GLY A 93 1.12 1.86 3.57
N VAL A 94 2.08 2.23 4.45
CA VAL A 94 1.93 2.09 5.91
C VAL A 94 0.74 2.88 6.44
N SER A 95 0.47 4.08 5.93
CA SER A 95 -0.71 4.89 6.33
C SER A 95 -2.02 4.17 6.00
N GLY A 96 -2.17 3.64 4.78
CA GLY A 96 -3.31 2.81 4.40
C GLY A 96 -3.44 1.55 5.23
N ALA A 97 -2.31 0.91 5.58
CA ALA A 97 -2.30 -0.26 6.44
C ALA A 97 -2.76 0.05 7.87
N MET A 98 -2.34 1.19 8.42
CA MET A 98 -2.78 1.71 9.72
C MET A 98 -4.28 2.00 9.72
N ALA A 99 -4.79 2.69 8.71
CA ALA A 99 -6.21 3.03 8.59
C ALA A 99 -7.08 1.76 8.47
N LEU A 100 -6.71 0.83 7.58
CA LEU A 100 -7.46 -0.42 7.38
C LEU A 100 -7.37 -1.35 8.61
N GLY A 101 -6.18 -1.48 9.20
CA GLY A 101 -5.98 -2.28 10.41
C GLY A 101 -6.78 -1.74 11.59
N THR A 102 -6.83 -0.41 11.74
CA THR A 102 -7.66 0.26 12.75
C THR A 102 -9.14 -0.02 12.49
N ALA A 103 -9.61 0.12 11.24
CA ALA A 103 -11.02 -0.14 10.91
C ALA A 103 -11.43 -1.58 11.26
N LEU A 104 -10.61 -2.57 10.89
CA LEU A 104 -10.85 -3.99 11.18
C LEU A 104 -10.85 -4.27 12.69
N ALA A 105 -9.79 -3.86 13.40
CA ALA A 105 -9.65 -4.15 14.81
C ALA A 105 -10.67 -3.38 15.67
N ALA A 106 -11.00 -2.14 15.32
CA ALA A 106 -12.03 -1.37 16.01
C ALA A 106 -13.44 -1.92 15.76
N ASN A 107 -13.74 -2.42 14.56
CA ASN A 107 -15.03 -3.05 14.29
C ASN A 107 -15.31 -4.21 15.26
N GLU A 108 -14.30 -5.04 15.50
CA GLU A 108 -14.36 -6.19 16.40
C GLU A 108 -14.33 -5.74 17.88
N ALA A 109 -13.37 -4.88 18.28
CA ALA A 109 -13.23 -4.42 19.66
C ALA A 109 -14.47 -3.67 20.20
N PHE A 110 -15.22 -3.00 19.32
CA PHE A 110 -16.42 -2.24 19.68
C PHE A 110 -17.73 -2.90 19.21
N GLY A 111 -17.68 -4.09 18.61
CA GLY A 111 -18.86 -4.81 18.14
C GLY A 111 -19.72 -4.03 17.15
N ARG A 112 -19.10 -3.29 16.21
CA ARG A 112 -19.81 -2.44 15.23
C ARG A 112 -20.54 -3.25 14.15
N ALA A 113 -20.14 -4.52 13.95
CA ALA A 113 -20.76 -5.47 13.03
C ALA A 113 -20.88 -4.98 11.58
N LEU A 114 -19.92 -4.15 11.14
CA LEU A 114 -19.79 -3.74 9.74
C LEU A 114 -19.16 -4.86 8.92
N SER A 115 -19.54 -4.93 7.64
CA SER A 115 -18.94 -5.84 6.67
C SER A 115 -17.54 -5.39 6.26
N GLU A 116 -16.74 -6.33 5.74
CA GLU A 116 -15.38 -6.05 5.28
C GLU A 116 -15.35 -4.91 4.25
N ASN A 117 -16.24 -4.91 3.26
CA ASN A 117 -16.31 -3.84 2.26
C ASN A 117 -16.65 -2.49 2.89
N GLU A 118 -17.50 -2.42 3.92
CA GLU A 118 -17.77 -1.15 4.60
C GLU A 118 -16.53 -0.62 5.33
N LEU A 119 -15.77 -1.51 5.98
CA LEU A 119 -14.53 -1.13 6.68
C LEU A 119 -13.44 -0.67 5.72
N VAL A 120 -13.30 -1.36 4.58
CA VAL A 120 -12.37 -0.97 3.51
C VAL A 120 -12.80 0.37 2.89
N THR A 121 -14.11 0.62 2.72
CA THR A 121 -14.62 1.92 2.26
C THR A 121 -14.29 3.04 3.25
N VAL A 122 -14.46 2.81 4.56
CA VAL A 122 -14.12 3.79 5.60
C VAL A 122 -12.64 4.11 5.58
N ALA A 123 -11.76 3.10 5.57
CA ALA A 123 -10.32 3.31 5.53
C ALA A 123 -9.84 3.97 4.22
N HIS A 124 -10.42 3.59 3.07
CA HIS A 124 -10.10 4.19 1.77
C HIS A 124 -10.50 5.66 1.73
N GLY A 125 -11.73 5.97 2.16
CA GLY A 125 -12.20 7.36 2.23
C GLY A 125 -11.31 8.22 3.11
N ALA A 126 -10.89 7.70 4.27
CA ALA A 126 -9.99 8.39 5.18
C ALA A 126 -8.61 8.70 4.56
N GLU A 127 -7.99 7.74 3.87
CA GLU A 127 -6.72 7.94 3.15
C GLU A 127 -6.85 8.98 2.03
N VAL A 128 -7.96 8.95 1.29
CA VAL A 128 -8.21 9.94 0.23
C VAL A 128 -8.39 11.33 0.82
N GLN A 129 -9.12 11.47 1.92
CA GLN A 129 -9.36 12.75 2.60
C GLN A 129 -8.08 13.34 3.21
N ALA A 130 -7.21 12.47 3.75
CA ALA A 130 -5.90 12.85 4.25
C ALA A 130 -4.89 13.17 3.13
N GLY A 131 -5.20 12.83 1.88
CA GLY A 131 -4.29 13.00 0.75
C GLY A 131 -3.04 12.13 0.82
N SER A 132 -3.09 11.02 1.58
CA SER A 132 -1.98 10.12 1.85
C SER A 132 -1.94 8.91 0.90
N GLY A 133 -3.07 8.56 0.27
CA GLY A 133 -3.15 7.37 -0.59
C GLY A 133 -4.41 7.32 -1.47
N LEU A 134 -4.30 6.64 -2.60
CA LEU A 134 -5.38 6.50 -3.60
C LEU A 134 -5.74 5.05 -3.95
N GLY A 135 -5.04 4.08 -3.39
CA GLY A 135 -5.35 2.69 -3.70
C GLY A 135 -4.52 1.64 -2.97
N ASP A 136 -3.78 2.01 -1.92
CA ASP A 136 -3.10 1.04 -1.08
C ASP A 136 -4.13 0.24 -0.29
N VAL A 137 -5.10 0.90 0.37
CA VAL A 137 -6.14 0.25 1.18
C VAL A 137 -6.88 -0.88 0.43
N VAL A 138 -7.36 -0.61 -0.78
CA VAL A 138 -8.07 -1.63 -1.59
C VAL A 138 -7.16 -2.76 -2.04
N ALA A 139 -5.88 -2.47 -2.34
CA ALA A 139 -4.91 -3.49 -2.72
C ALA A 139 -4.49 -4.34 -1.51
N GLN A 140 -4.34 -3.73 -0.34
CA GLN A 140 -4.00 -4.38 0.92
C GLN A 140 -5.14 -5.24 1.44
N SER A 141 -6.39 -4.80 1.31
CA SER A 141 -7.57 -5.61 1.59
C SER A 141 -7.60 -6.86 0.71
N ARG A 142 -7.39 -6.71 -0.60
CA ARG A 142 -7.39 -7.83 -1.55
C ARG A 142 -6.22 -8.82 -1.34
N GLY A 143 -5.03 -8.29 -1.04
CA GLY A 143 -3.79 -9.06 -1.08
C GLY A 143 -3.32 -9.40 -2.51
N GLY A 144 -2.26 -10.19 -2.60
CA GLY A 144 -1.68 -10.73 -3.83
C GLY A 144 -0.99 -9.70 -4.72
N ALA A 145 -0.75 -10.09 -5.97
CA ALA A 145 -0.37 -9.16 -7.04
C ALA A 145 -1.63 -8.51 -7.63
N ALA A 146 -2.10 -7.44 -6.97
CA ALA A 146 -3.36 -6.79 -7.23
C ALA A 146 -3.32 -5.95 -8.51
N ILE A 147 -4.39 -6.02 -9.31
CA ILE A 147 -4.65 -5.12 -10.45
C ILE A 147 -5.93 -4.33 -10.13
N ARG A 148 -5.83 -3.00 -10.09
CA ARG A 148 -6.94 -2.06 -9.93
C ARG A 148 -7.41 -1.63 -11.31
N LEU A 149 -8.52 -2.20 -11.77
CA LEU A 149 -9.09 -1.92 -13.11
C LEU A 149 -9.91 -0.62 -13.11
N GLU A 150 -10.63 -0.35 -12.03
CA GLU A 150 -11.42 0.87 -11.84
C GLU A 150 -10.99 1.62 -10.58
N PRO A 151 -11.15 2.96 -10.53
CA PRO A 151 -10.77 3.73 -9.34
C PRO A 151 -11.82 3.60 -8.21
N GLY A 152 -11.43 4.07 -7.02
CA GLY A 152 -12.30 4.19 -5.86
C GLY A 152 -12.19 3.04 -4.86
N GLY A 153 -13.07 3.07 -3.86
CA GLY A 153 -13.27 2.03 -2.87
C GLY A 153 -14.13 0.86 -3.39
N PRO A 154 -14.42 -0.15 -2.55
CA PRO A 154 -15.05 -1.41 -2.95
C PRO A 154 -16.33 -1.34 -3.79
N GLN A 155 -17.15 -0.29 -3.64
CA GLN A 155 -18.41 -0.13 -4.39
C GLN A 155 -18.22 0.46 -5.80
N HIS A 156 -17.02 0.99 -6.09
CA HIS A 156 -16.69 1.66 -7.35
C HIS A 156 -15.52 0.99 -8.08
N ASN A 157 -14.67 0.31 -7.34
CA ASN A 157 -13.50 -0.38 -7.85
C ASN A 157 -13.86 -1.76 -8.43
N THR A 158 -13.07 -2.20 -9.40
CA THR A 158 -13.00 -3.60 -9.83
C THR A 158 -11.55 -4.05 -9.69
N LEU A 159 -11.32 -5.02 -8.82
CA LEU A 159 -10.00 -5.61 -8.60
C LEU A 159 -9.88 -6.93 -9.34
N ASP A 160 -8.72 -7.15 -9.94
CA ASP A 160 -8.26 -8.43 -10.49
C ASP A 160 -6.85 -8.71 -9.95
N GLY A 161 -6.14 -9.72 -10.44
CA GLY A 161 -4.73 -9.84 -10.15
C GLY A 161 -4.00 -10.92 -10.93
N ILE A 162 -2.68 -10.83 -10.85
CA ILE A 162 -1.80 -11.80 -11.47
C ILE A 162 -1.82 -13.06 -10.59
N PRO A 163 -2.12 -14.26 -11.13
CA PRO A 163 -2.15 -15.50 -10.36
C PRO A 163 -0.71 -15.99 -10.07
N ALA A 164 0.02 -15.23 -9.26
CA ALA A 164 1.41 -15.48 -8.94
C ALA A 164 1.68 -15.34 -7.43
N ARG A 165 2.57 -16.20 -6.95
CA ARG A 165 3.27 -16.06 -5.67
C ARG A 165 4.75 -16.02 -5.98
N ARG A 166 5.45 -15.01 -5.48
CA ARG A 166 6.87 -14.81 -5.74
C ARG A 166 7.53 -14.30 -4.46
N ARG A 167 8.79 -14.70 -4.28
CA ARG A 167 9.72 -14.02 -3.39
C ARG A 167 9.96 -12.61 -3.91
N VAL A 168 9.95 -11.64 -3.00
CA VAL A 168 10.21 -10.23 -3.26
C VAL A 168 11.36 -9.79 -2.37
N GLU A 169 12.30 -9.08 -2.97
CA GLU A 169 13.34 -8.35 -2.25
C GLU A 169 13.06 -6.85 -2.34
N TYR A 170 13.41 -6.10 -1.30
CA TYR A 170 13.37 -4.64 -1.38
C TYR A 170 14.53 -3.97 -0.62
N CYS A 171 14.92 -2.80 -1.10
CA CYS A 171 15.89 -1.90 -0.46
C CYS A 171 15.31 -0.49 -0.45
N THR A 172 15.39 0.16 0.71
CA THR A 172 14.93 1.54 0.92
C THR A 172 16.14 2.46 1.07
N PHE A 173 16.14 3.56 0.33
CA PHE A 173 17.21 4.55 0.31
C PHE A 173 16.78 5.90 0.88
N GLY A 174 15.47 6.11 1.03
CA GLY A 174 14.90 7.36 1.54
C GLY A 174 13.38 7.41 1.44
N GLU A 175 12.83 8.59 1.70
CA GLU A 175 11.39 8.89 1.63
C GLU A 175 11.09 9.79 0.43
N LEU A 176 9.88 9.67 -0.11
CA LEU A 176 9.33 10.63 -1.07
C LEU A 176 7.97 11.12 -0.56
N ALA A 177 7.71 12.43 -0.69
CA ALA A 177 6.43 12.98 -0.33
C ALA A 177 5.36 12.54 -1.34
N THR A 178 4.56 11.53 -0.97
CA THR A 178 3.43 11.02 -1.77
C THR A 178 2.53 12.15 -2.25
N ALA A 179 2.17 13.07 -1.35
CA ALA A 179 1.30 14.20 -1.62
C ALA A 179 1.81 15.09 -2.76
N ASP A 180 3.12 15.35 -2.84
CA ASP A 180 3.71 16.21 -3.87
C ASP A 180 3.54 15.63 -5.27
N VAL A 181 3.60 14.29 -5.39
CA VAL A 181 3.43 13.60 -6.67
C VAL A 181 1.95 13.52 -7.07
N ILE A 182 1.06 13.26 -6.11
CA ILE A 182 -0.36 13.03 -6.42
C ILE A 182 -1.23 14.28 -6.40
N THR A 183 -0.74 15.44 -5.92
CA THR A 183 -1.50 16.71 -5.91
C THR A 183 -1.21 17.61 -7.11
N GLY A 184 -0.10 17.39 -7.82
CA GLY A 184 0.31 18.17 -9.00
C GLY A 184 -0.43 17.84 -10.30
N ASP A 185 0.17 18.27 -11.42
CA ASP A 185 -0.26 17.87 -12.77
C ASP A 185 0.05 16.38 -12.99
N THR A 186 -1.01 15.58 -12.99
CA THR A 186 -0.94 14.12 -13.10
C THR A 186 -1.22 13.63 -14.51
N GLU A 187 -1.40 14.50 -15.51
CA GLU A 187 -1.79 14.06 -16.87
C GLU A 187 -0.75 13.10 -17.49
N THR A 188 0.53 13.47 -17.43
CA THR A 188 1.62 12.63 -17.97
C THR A 188 1.73 11.31 -17.20
N LEU A 189 1.58 11.38 -15.87
CA LEU A 189 1.62 10.22 -14.98
C LEU A 189 0.45 9.27 -15.29
N SER A 190 -0.78 9.78 -15.31
CA SER A 190 -1.99 9.01 -15.58
C SER A 190 -1.95 8.37 -16.97
N ALA A 191 -1.50 9.10 -17.99
CA ALA A 191 -1.34 8.55 -19.33
C ALA A 191 -0.30 7.41 -19.37
N ALA A 192 0.80 7.51 -18.62
CA ALA A 192 1.76 6.41 -18.49
C ALA A 192 1.15 5.21 -17.74
N GLY A 193 0.39 5.48 -16.68
CA GLY A 193 -0.32 4.47 -15.89
C GLY A 193 -1.35 3.69 -16.69
N GLU A 194 -2.15 4.36 -17.51
CA GLU A 194 -3.15 3.74 -18.39
C GLU A 194 -2.50 2.83 -19.44
N ARG A 195 -1.39 3.26 -20.05
CA ARG A 195 -0.62 2.43 -20.99
C ARG A 195 -0.04 1.20 -20.30
N ALA A 196 0.48 1.36 -19.08
CA ALA A 196 1.01 0.27 -18.27
C ALA A 196 -0.10 -0.74 -17.91
N LEU A 197 -1.27 -0.25 -17.49
CA LEU A 197 -2.44 -1.07 -17.17
C LEU A 197 -2.95 -1.83 -18.39
N SER A 198 -3.11 -1.16 -19.53
CA SER A 198 -3.54 -1.80 -20.78
C SER A 198 -2.59 -2.92 -21.21
N SER A 199 -1.27 -2.74 -20.99
CA SER A 199 -0.28 -3.78 -21.30
C SER A 199 -0.45 -4.98 -20.37
N LEU A 200 -0.61 -4.75 -19.06
CA LEU A 200 -0.76 -5.80 -18.07
C LEU A 200 -2.08 -6.57 -18.21
N VAL A 201 -3.19 -5.90 -18.53
CA VAL A 201 -4.48 -6.57 -18.75
C VAL A 201 -4.43 -7.45 -20.00
N GLY A 202 -3.66 -7.05 -21.03
CA GLY A 202 -3.46 -7.86 -22.23
C GLY A 202 -2.63 -9.13 -22.00
N ASP A 203 -1.69 -9.10 -21.05
CA ASP A 203 -0.86 -10.23 -20.64
C ASP A 203 -0.56 -10.18 -19.12
N PRO A 204 -1.44 -10.74 -18.27
CA PRO A 204 -1.36 -10.60 -16.81
C PRO A 204 -0.30 -11.52 -16.21
N THR A 205 0.97 -11.18 -16.45
CA THR A 205 2.15 -11.90 -15.97
C THR A 205 3.04 -11.00 -15.12
N MET A 206 3.83 -11.60 -14.23
CA MET A 206 4.80 -10.85 -13.41
C MET A 206 5.87 -10.16 -14.27
N GLU A 207 6.24 -10.75 -15.42
CA GLU A 207 7.19 -10.14 -16.36
C GLU A 207 6.63 -8.86 -16.97
N THR A 208 5.36 -8.91 -17.42
CA THR A 208 4.67 -7.74 -17.95
C THR A 208 4.48 -6.67 -16.87
N PHE A 209 4.14 -7.06 -15.64
CA PHE A 209 4.06 -6.12 -14.50
C PHE A 209 5.38 -5.39 -14.25
N MET A 210 6.51 -6.12 -14.19
CA MET A 210 7.81 -5.50 -13.93
C MET A 210 8.26 -4.60 -15.07
N THR A 211 8.01 -5.01 -16.32
CA THR A 211 8.31 -4.21 -17.50
C THR A 211 7.48 -2.93 -17.56
N ALA A 212 6.18 -3.03 -17.27
CA ALA A 212 5.27 -1.90 -17.20
C ALA A 212 5.65 -0.93 -16.07
N SER A 213 6.03 -1.45 -14.89
CA SER A 213 6.45 -0.64 -13.73
C SER A 213 7.73 0.16 -14.00
N ARG A 214 8.77 -0.47 -14.57
CA ARG A 214 10.01 0.23 -14.97
C ARG A 214 9.75 1.30 -16.02
N ARG A 215 8.91 0.99 -17.00
CA ARG A 215 8.54 1.93 -18.06
C ARG A 215 7.79 3.12 -17.48
N PHE A 216 6.83 2.88 -16.59
CA PHE A 216 6.05 3.90 -15.91
C PHE A 216 6.95 4.85 -15.11
N ALA A 217 7.84 4.32 -14.26
CA ALA A 217 8.73 5.16 -13.45
C ALA A 217 9.54 6.16 -14.29
N ARG A 218 10.01 5.70 -15.46
CA ARG A 218 10.75 6.52 -16.42
C ARG A 218 9.85 7.54 -17.14
N GLU A 219 8.69 7.10 -17.65
CA GLU A 219 7.78 7.97 -18.42
C GLU A 219 7.08 9.02 -17.55
N ALA A 220 6.80 8.68 -16.29
CA ALA A 220 6.19 9.60 -15.32
C ALA A 220 7.21 10.58 -14.70
N GLY A 221 8.50 10.44 -14.98
CA GLY A 221 9.55 11.36 -14.50
C GLY A 221 9.86 11.26 -13.01
N ILE A 222 9.41 10.20 -12.34
CA ILE A 222 9.57 9.98 -10.88
C ILE A 222 10.80 9.13 -10.54
N LEU A 223 11.44 8.52 -11.55
CA LEU A 223 12.64 7.71 -11.36
C LEU A 223 13.86 8.59 -11.03
N THR A 224 14.35 8.50 -9.79
CA THR A 224 15.55 9.23 -9.35
C THR A 224 16.83 8.58 -9.90
N PRO A 225 17.95 9.34 -10.03
CA PRO A 225 19.22 8.78 -10.50
C PRO A 225 19.76 7.63 -9.62
N GLY A 226 19.58 7.73 -8.30
CA GLY A 226 20.00 6.68 -7.36
C GLY A 226 19.22 5.39 -7.60
N ILE A 227 17.90 5.48 -7.67
CA ILE A 227 17.03 4.32 -7.93
C ILE A 227 17.30 3.71 -9.32
N ARG A 228 17.54 4.54 -10.33
CA ARG A 228 17.95 4.08 -11.66
C ARG A 228 19.21 3.22 -11.60
N SER A 229 20.25 3.66 -10.87
CA SER A 229 21.50 2.91 -10.75
C SER A 229 21.26 1.52 -10.17
N VAL A 230 20.48 1.42 -9.10
CA VAL A 230 20.15 0.13 -8.46
C VAL A 230 19.40 -0.80 -9.42
N VAL A 231 18.44 -0.27 -10.17
CA VAL A 231 17.69 -1.06 -11.17
C VAL A 231 18.58 -1.55 -12.31
N GLU A 232 19.56 -0.73 -12.73
CA GLU A 232 20.56 -1.10 -13.74
C GLU A 232 21.50 -2.20 -13.22
N ASP A 233 22.00 -2.10 -11.98
CA ASP A 233 22.83 -3.13 -11.35
C ASP A 233 22.11 -4.49 -11.26
N VAL A 234 20.83 -4.48 -10.87
CA VAL A 234 20.00 -5.70 -10.84
C VAL A 234 19.83 -6.30 -12.24
N ALA A 235 19.66 -5.46 -13.27
CA ALA A 235 19.55 -5.94 -14.64
C ALA A 235 20.87 -6.54 -15.15
N ASP A 236 22.01 -5.94 -14.81
CA ASP A 236 23.35 -6.45 -15.16
C ASP A 236 23.66 -7.78 -14.47
N ALA A 237 23.11 -8.01 -13.28
CA ALA A 237 23.14 -9.30 -12.59
C ALA A 237 22.14 -10.35 -13.16
N GLY A 238 21.34 -9.99 -14.18
CA GLY A 238 20.34 -10.86 -14.80
C GLY A 238 18.99 -10.91 -14.09
N GLY A 239 18.79 -10.05 -13.08
CA GLY A 239 17.55 -9.92 -12.32
C GLY A 239 16.55 -8.94 -12.93
N THR A 240 15.46 -8.69 -12.21
CA THR A 240 14.48 -7.67 -12.58
C THR A 240 13.97 -6.94 -11.36
N ALA A 241 14.12 -5.61 -11.37
CA ALA A 241 13.71 -4.69 -10.33
C ALA A 241 12.91 -3.51 -10.89
N SER A 242 12.16 -2.84 -10.02
CA SER A 242 11.50 -1.57 -10.28
C SER A 242 11.49 -0.72 -9.02
N MET A 243 11.30 0.59 -9.19
CA MET A 243 10.96 1.49 -8.09
C MET A 243 9.58 1.10 -7.50
N ALA A 244 9.45 1.10 -6.18
CA ALA A 244 8.14 1.15 -5.53
C ALA A 244 7.64 2.59 -5.60
N MET A 245 6.50 2.81 -6.25
CA MET A 245 6.05 4.16 -6.55
C MET A 245 5.79 4.94 -5.26
N LEU A 246 6.20 6.21 -5.25
CA LEU A 246 6.04 7.16 -4.14
C LEU A 246 6.96 6.87 -2.92
N GLY A 247 8.09 6.19 -3.14
CA GLY A 247 9.21 6.11 -2.18
C GLY A 247 10.56 5.97 -2.89
N GLU A 248 11.66 6.29 -2.21
CA GLU A 248 13.00 5.94 -2.70
C GLU A 248 13.32 4.48 -2.35
N THR A 249 12.50 3.58 -2.90
CA THR A 249 12.56 2.14 -2.64
C THR A 249 12.64 1.39 -3.96
N VAL A 250 13.50 0.38 -4.02
CA VAL A 250 13.55 -0.59 -5.12
C VAL A 250 13.02 -1.91 -4.62
N PHE A 251 12.15 -2.54 -5.41
CA PHE A 251 11.76 -3.93 -5.21
C PHE A 251 12.17 -4.79 -6.41
N ALA A 252 12.53 -6.04 -6.15
CA ALA A 252 12.92 -7.03 -7.15
C ALA A 252 12.19 -8.35 -6.94
N LEU A 253 12.00 -9.11 -8.02
CA LEU A 253 11.50 -10.48 -7.93
C LEU A 253 12.65 -11.47 -7.73
N GLY A 254 12.40 -12.54 -6.97
CA GLY A 254 13.43 -13.53 -6.71
C GLY A 254 14.55 -12.94 -5.85
N SER A 255 15.80 -13.16 -6.23
CA SER A 255 17.03 -12.72 -5.54
C SER A 255 17.74 -11.55 -6.22
N GLY A 256 17.03 -10.78 -7.05
CA GLY A 256 17.66 -9.80 -7.93
C GLY A 256 18.51 -8.73 -7.22
N LEU A 257 18.10 -8.25 -6.04
CA LEU A 257 18.86 -7.25 -5.30
C LEU A 257 20.08 -7.87 -4.60
N SER A 258 19.90 -9.02 -3.94
CA SER A 258 21.00 -9.74 -3.32
C SER A 258 22.05 -10.21 -4.32
N ASP A 259 21.63 -10.69 -5.50
CA ASP A 259 22.54 -11.13 -6.58
C ASP A 259 23.34 -9.95 -7.15
N ALA A 260 22.79 -8.72 -7.09
CA ALA A 260 23.47 -7.48 -7.43
C ALA A 260 24.31 -6.88 -6.30
N GLY A 261 24.39 -7.56 -5.14
CA GLY A 261 25.23 -7.16 -4.00
C GLY A 261 24.61 -6.20 -3.00
N TYR A 262 23.29 -6.00 -3.05
CA TYR A 262 22.55 -5.17 -2.10
C TYR A 262 22.11 -5.97 -0.87
N ASP A 263 22.16 -5.34 0.31
CA ASP A 263 21.58 -5.89 1.54
C ASP A 263 20.07 -5.66 1.54
N ALA A 264 19.34 -6.66 1.03
CA ALA A 264 17.91 -6.55 0.78
C ALA A 264 17.09 -7.23 1.87
N ALA A 265 16.00 -6.56 2.27
CA ALA A 265 14.94 -7.23 3.01
C ALA A 265 14.23 -8.23 2.09
N VAL A 266 13.72 -9.31 2.67
CA VAL A 266 13.18 -10.46 1.94
C VAL A 266 11.80 -10.81 2.46
N CYS A 267 10.83 -10.83 1.56
CA CYS A 267 9.46 -11.21 1.85
C CYS A 267 8.86 -12.02 0.68
N GLU A 268 7.57 -12.32 0.76
CA GLU A 268 6.80 -12.91 -0.32
C GLU A 268 5.58 -12.06 -0.64
N ILE A 269 4.94 -12.34 -1.78
CA ILE A 269 3.61 -11.80 -2.08
C ILE A 269 2.59 -12.44 -1.12
N ASP A 270 1.94 -11.66 -0.25
CA ASP A 270 0.88 -12.12 0.67
C ASP A 270 -0.45 -12.30 -0.07
N PRO A 271 -0.94 -13.52 -0.28
CA PRO A 271 -2.19 -13.75 -1.01
C PRO A 271 -3.45 -13.46 -0.18
N ALA A 272 -3.34 -13.32 1.14
CA ALA A 272 -4.49 -13.29 2.04
C ALA A 272 -5.07 -11.89 2.24
N GLY A 273 -4.27 -10.84 2.05
CA GLY A 273 -4.71 -9.48 2.33
C GLY A 273 -4.87 -9.20 3.82
N ALA A 274 -5.56 -8.09 4.11
CA ALA A 274 -5.85 -7.63 5.46
C ALA A 274 -6.74 -8.63 6.21
N ARG A 275 -6.43 -8.90 7.48
CA ARG A 275 -7.13 -9.90 8.29
C ARG A 275 -7.02 -9.61 9.78
N LEU A 276 -8.05 -9.98 10.54
CA LEU A 276 -7.93 -10.07 11.99
C LEU A 276 -6.89 -11.15 12.35
N ARG A 277 -6.08 -10.89 13.37
CA ARG A 277 -5.22 -11.93 13.96
C ARG A 277 -6.03 -12.66 15.03
N PRO A 278 -6.01 -14.01 15.03
CA PRO A 278 -6.59 -14.76 16.13
C PRO A 278 -5.84 -14.42 17.43
N GLU A 279 -6.56 -14.50 18.54
CA GLU A 279 -6.01 -14.49 19.90
C GLU A 279 -4.98 -15.62 20.11
#